data_AF-A0AAW0MH80-F1
#
_entry.id   AF-A0AAW0MH80-F1
#
_cell.length_a   1.000
_cell.length_b   1.000
_cell.length_c   1.000
_cell.angle_alpha   90.00
_cell.angle_beta   90.00
_cell.angle_gamma   90.00
#
_symmetry.space_group_name_H-M   'P 1'
#
loop_
_entity.id
_entity.type
_entity.pdbx_description
1 polymer ?
#
loop_
_entity_poly.entity_id
_entity_poly.type
_entity_poly.pdbx_seq_one_letter_code
_entity_poly.pdbx_strand_id
1 'polypeptide(L)'
;MSGDKHKKLKSGTKGTTTEKKIETSSSSASLTSLNANHDVEDGANVSPVATDIRTVVSEIMTKGLDDLKMQMAKDLSDFREMIKNDIKSQLDELSTNIDQKLQAAASQIEEATRRLEEVEKNAAGAEKFDLAVRDVLLELLSNQRDLQSKMSDLEGRSRRNNVRIYGVPENAEGTSMPRFVENLLMTELGENLDIQRGAELGIERAHRALGPQPPPGVPPRSTVIRFLRHTTKEKVLQAAWKKPMYVQNKRVFFDHDYATEVQQKRKDYAPIKKVLKENQIRFQTPLTKMRIHFDTGAVTFSDPSAAAAELEKRGFSVGPVRVRKSAEHNAETLAKLLPWRTAGTRRIGTDYQESIREKLQGFRMHNPEDTS
;
A
#
# COMPACT_ATOMS: atom_id res chain seq x y z
N MET A 1 -15.23 -26.54 39.34
CA MET A 1 -16.08 -26.75 38.14
C MET A 1 -15.17 -26.42 36.96
N SER A 2 -14.63 -27.40 36.21
CA SER A 2 -15.32 -28.20 35.17
C SER A 2 -15.98 -27.32 34.10
N GLY A 3 -15.67 -27.40 32.80
CA GLY A 3 -14.66 -28.21 32.08
C GLY A 3 -14.92 -28.20 30.55
N ASP A 4 -14.03 -28.64 29.65
CA ASP A 4 -12.60 -29.00 29.78
C ASP A 4 -11.90 -29.04 28.37
N LYS A 5 -10.76 -29.74 28.27
CA LYS A 5 -9.94 -30.17 27.11
C LYS A 5 -10.72 -30.70 25.88
N HIS A 6 -10.20 -30.80 24.65
CA HIS A 6 -8.83 -31.10 24.15
C HIS A 6 -8.35 -30.08 23.09
N LYS A 7 -7.10 -29.64 22.95
CA LYS A 7 -5.73 -30.20 23.11
C LYS A 7 -5.16 -30.92 21.87
N LYS A 8 -4.36 -30.16 21.08
CA LYS A 8 -3.45 -30.63 20.01
C LYS A 8 -2.37 -31.59 20.55
N LEU A 9 -1.85 -32.48 19.69
CA LEU A 9 -0.56 -33.17 19.89
C LEU A 9 0.29 -33.15 18.59
N LYS A 10 1.61 -33.23 18.76
CA LYS A 10 2.62 -33.18 17.68
C LYS A 10 3.86 -34.00 18.09
N SER A 11 4.18 -35.05 17.33
CA SER A 11 5.44 -35.85 17.33
C SER A 11 5.36 -36.76 16.10
N GLY A 12 6.41 -37.08 15.34
CA GLY A 12 7.79 -37.46 15.73
C GLY A 12 7.82 -39.00 15.95
N THR A 13 8.75 -39.80 15.40
CA THR A 13 10.19 -39.52 15.22
C THR A 13 10.92 -40.59 14.35
N LYS A 14 11.80 -40.17 13.42
CA LYS A 14 13.00 -40.83 12.80
C LYS A 14 12.96 -42.22 12.10
N GLY A 15 13.67 -42.25 10.96
CA GLY A 15 14.20 -43.38 10.16
C GLY A 15 14.64 -42.85 8.77
N THR A 16 15.75 -43.16 8.08
CA THR A 16 16.95 -44.01 8.31
C THR A 16 16.73 -45.52 8.46
N THR A 17 17.59 -46.42 7.94
CA THR A 17 18.99 -46.30 7.43
C THR A 17 19.17 -46.89 6.00
N THR A 18 20.31 -46.64 5.36
CA THR A 18 20.74 -47.01 4.00
C THR A 18 21.13 -48.49 3.78
N GLU A 19 21.03 -48.92 2.52
CA GLU A 19 21.88 -49.85 1.76
C GLU A 19 22.78 -50.88 2.48
N LYS A 20 22.72 -52.15 2.02
CA LYS A 20 23.95 -52.82 1.57
C LYS A 20 23.73 -53.91 0.51
N LYS A 21 24.65 -53.93 -0.47
CA LYS A 21 24.83 -54.90 -1.55
C LYS A 21 25.63 -56.12 -1.08
N ILE A 22 25.25 -57.32 -1.55
CA ILE A 22 26.05 -58.55 -1.83
C ILE A 22 25.07 -59.43 -2.64
N GLU A 23 25.22 -59.69 -3.95
CA GLU A 23 26.26 -60.36 -4.74
C GLU A 23 26.43 -61.87 -4.53
N THR A 24 26.25 -62.60 -5.64
CA THR A 24 26.86 -63.89 -6.00
C THR A 24 26.91 -65.02 -4.97
N SER A 25 26.21 -66.12 -5.30
CA SER A 25 26.92 -67.35 -5.63
C SER A 25 26.10 -68.26 -6.53
N SER A 26 26.68 -68.68 -7.65
CA SER A 26 26.26 -69.91 -8.35
C SER A 26 26.60 -71.12 -7.48
N SER A 27 25.69 -72.09 -7.39
CA SER A 27 26.03 -73.42 -6.86
C SER A 27 25.28 -74.48 -7.66
N SER A 28 25.94 -74.99 -8.71
CA SER A 28 25.55 -76.21 -9.39
C SER A 28 25.67 -77.41 -8.44
N ALA A 29 24.53 -77.90 -7.96
CA ALA A 29 24.45 -79.09 -7.12
C ALA A 29 23.95 -80.30 -7.94
N SER A 30 24.83 -80.84 -8.79
CA SER A 30 24.59 -82.15 -9.43
C SER A 30 24.58 -83.24 -8.36
N LEU A 31 23.41 -83.83 -8.08
CA LEU A 31 23.35 -85.08 -7.32
C LEU A 31 23.39 -86.25 -8.30
N THR A 32 24.62 -86.69 -8.54
CA THR A 32 24.96 -87.89 -9.30
C THR A 32 24.31 -89.15 -8.71
N SER A 33 24.09 -90.12 -9.59
CA SER A 33 23.82 -91.52 -9.28
C SER A 33 24.63 -92.06 -8.09
N LEU A 34 23.94 -92.70 -7.15
CA LEU A 34 24.54 -93.65 -6.22
C LEU A 34 24.04 -95.06 -6.56
N ASN A 35 24.76 -95.70 -7.48
CA ASN A 35 24.60 -97.12 -7.74
C ASN A 35 25.33 -97.90 -6.63
N ALA A 36 24.60 -98.68 -5.86
CA ALA A 36 25.13 -99.45 -4.74
C ALA A 36 24.91 -100.95 -4.97
N ASN A 37 25.86 -101.60 -5.65
CA ASN A 37 25.94 -103.06 -5.66
C ASN A 37 26.27 -103.54 -4.25
N HIS A 38 25.58 -104.58 -3.79
CA HIS A 38 26.05 -105.40 -2.67
C HIS A 38 25.78 -106.86 -3.00
N ASP A 39 26.80 -107.51 -3.54
CA ASP A 39 26.77 -108.94 -3.83
C ASP A 39 26.86 -109.73 -2.51
N VAL A 40 25.91 -110.65 -2.31
CA VAL A 40 25.91 -111.66 -1.24
C VAL A 40 25.33 -112.94 -1.82
N GLU A 41 26.20 -113.86 -2.24
CA GLU A 41 25.88 -115.29 -2.27
C GLU A 41 25.80 -115.77 -0.79
N ASP A 42 25.02 -116.78 -0.38
CA ASP A 42 24.62 -117.99 -1.10
C ASP A 42 23.32 -118.62 -0.52
N GLY A 43 22.70 -119.52 -1.30
CA GLY A 43 21.80 -120.62 -0.95
C GLY A 43 20.80 -120.56 0.24
N ALA A 44 19.51 -120.27 -0.05
CA ALA A 44 18.35 -120.90 0.63
C ALA A 44 16.97 -120.70 -0.07
N ASN A 45 16.75 -121.37 -1.22
CA ASN A 45 15.45 -121.82 -1.77
C ASN A 45 14.12 -121.13 -1.29
N VAL A 46 13.64 -120.09 -2.00
CA VAL A 46 12.24 -119.58 -1.87
C VAL A 46 11.64 -119.15 -3.23
N SER A 47 10.47 -119.71 -3.56
CA SER A 47 9.43 -119.37 -4.57
C SER A 47 9.66 -118.26 -5.64
N PRO A 48 9.37 -118.52 -6.94
CA PRO A 48 9.45 -117.53 -8.04
C PRO A 48 8.52 -116.30 -7.92
N VAL A 49 7.50 -116.33 -7.06
CA VAL A 49 6.43 -115.30 -7.03
C VAL A 49 6.93 -113.94 -6.51
N ALA A 50 8.03 -113.90 -5.76
CA ALA A 50 8.53 -112.68 -5.12
C ALA A 50 9.19 -111.68 -6.10
N THR A 51 9.69 -112.12 -7.26
CA THR A 51 10.39 -111.26 -8.23
C THR A 51 9.43 -110.46 -9.10
N ASP A 52 8.36 -111.07 -9.60
CA ASP A 52 7.38 -110.41 -10.49
C ASP A 52 6.59 -109.30 -9.79
N ILE A 53 6.29 -109.47 -8.49
CA ILE A 53 5.66 -108.41 -7.69
C ILE A 53 6.57 -107.17 -7.63
N ARG A 54 7.88 -107.36 -7.58
CA ARG A 54 8.86 -106.27 -7.43
C ARG A 54 9.04 -105.47 -8.72
N THR A 55 9.03 -106.12 -9.88
CA THR A 55 9.08 -105.46 -11.19
C THR A 55 7.78 -104.71 -11.48
N VAL A 56 6.62 -105.34 -11.27
CA VAL A 56 5.29 -104.71 -11.46
C VAL A 56 5.12 -103.49 -10.55
N VAL A 57 5.51 -103.57 -9.27
CA VAL A 57 5.48 -102.41 -8.36
C VAL A 57 6.41 -101.29 -8.84
N SER A 58 7.61 -101.60 -9.35
CA SER A 58 8.50 -100.58 -9.88
C SER A 58 7.94 -99.85 -11.11
N GLU A 59 7.28 -100.58 -12.02
CA GLU A 59 6.69 -100.02 -13.24
C GLU A 59 5.46 -99.15 -12.94
N ILE A 60 4.64 -99.55 -11.95
CA ILE A 60 3.52 -98.75 -11.44
C ILE A 60 4.04 -97.46 -10.78
N MET A 61 5.11 -97.54 -9.99
CA MET A 61 5.70 -96.37 -9.33
C MET A 61 6.34 -95.40 -10.33
N THR A 62 6.96 -95.87 -11.42
CA THR A 62 7.45 -94.98 -12.49
C THR A 62 6.32 -94.32 -13.27
N LYS A 63 5.24 -95.06 -13.62
CA LYS A 63 4.08 -94.49 -14.31
C LYS A 63 3.36 -93.45 -13.45
N GLY A 64 3.14 -93.74 -12.17
CA GLY A 64 2.57 -92.78 -11.22
C GLY A 64 3.46 -91.55 -10.99
N LEU A 65 4.78 -91.68 -11.09
CA LEU A 65 5.71 -90.53 -11.06
C LEU A 65 5.63 -89.68 -12.32
N ASP A 66 5.55 -90.28 -13.51
CA ASP A 66 5.41 -89.53 -14.76
C ASP A 66 4.01 -88.90 -14.92
N ASP A 67 2.94 -89.57 -14.48
CA ASP A 67 1.59 -88.98 -14.39
C ASP A 67 1.57 -87.79 -13.42
N LEU A 68 2.13 -87.93 -12.21
CA LEU A 68 2.21 -86.84 -11.23
C LEU A 68 3.06 -85.67 -11.73
N LYS A 69 4.15 -85.95 -12.45
CA LYS A 69 5.03 -84.95 -13.09
C LYS A 69 4.34 -84.26 -14.27
N MET A 70 3.55 -84.97 -15.06
CA MET A 70 2.75 -84.41 -16.15
C MET A 70 1.61 -83.52 -15.62
N GLN A 71 0.93 -83.97 -14.56
CA GLN A 71 -0.07 -83.19 -13.85
C GLN A 71 0.55 -81.93 -13.22
N MET A 72 1.66 -82.04 -12.50
CA MET A 72 2.33 -80.89 -11.90
C MET A 72 2.90 -79.91 -12.93
N ALA A 73 3.38 -80.40 -14.08
CA ALA A 73 3.79 -79.56 -15.21
C ALA A 73 2.61 -78.80 -15.83
N LYS A 74 1.43 -79.44 -15.92
CA LYS A 74 0.19 -78.79 -16.34
C LYS A 74 -0.27 -77.75 -15.33
N ASP A 75 -0.36 -78.08 -14.05
CA ASP A 75 -0.80 -77.16 -12.99
C ASP A 75 0.12 -75.92 -12.90
N LEU A 76 1.43 -76.10 -13.10
CA LEU A 76 2.39 -74.98 -13.21
C LEU A 76 2.21 -74.15 -14.49
N SER A 77 1.75 -74.75 -15.60
CA SER A 77 1.41 -74.02 -16.83
C SER A 77 0.12 -73.22 -16.64
N ASP A 78 -0.93 -73.83 -16.11
CA ASP A 78 -2.23 -73.21 -15.86
C ASP A 78 -2.08 -72.05 -14.83
N PHE A 79 -1.29 -72.25 -13.78
CA PHE A 79 -0.91 -71.20 -12.81
C PHE A 79 -0.10 -70.05 -13.45
N ARG A 80 0.82 -70.37 -14.36
CA ARG A 80 1.60 -69.36 -15.11
C ARG A 80 0.71 -68.54 -16.05
N GLU A 81 -0.26 -69.15 -16.71
CA GLU A 81 -1.23 -68.41 -17.54
C GLU A 81 -2.17 -67.57 -16.68
N MET A 82 -2.64 -68.08 -15.53
CA MET A 82 -3.44 -67.32 -14.57
C MET A 82 -2.71 -66.07 -14.08
N ILE A 83 -1.46 -66.19 -13.63
CA ILE A 83 -0.64 -65.03 -13.21
C ILE A 83 -0.41 -64.05 -14.36
N LYS A 84 -0.10 -64.55 -15.56
CA LYS A 84 0.12 -63.72 -16.75
C LYS A 84 -1.13 -62.91 -17.12
N ASN A 85 -2.31 -63.51 -16.99
CA ASN A 85 -3.58 -62.87 -17.28
C ASN A 85 -3.97 -61.87 -16.18
N ASP A 86 -3.81 -62.22 -14.90
CA ASP A 86 -4.07 -61.32 -13.76
C ASP A 86 -3.19 -60.07 -13.78
N ILE A 87 -1.87 -60.23 -13.94
CA ILE A 87 -0.91 -59.13 -14.12
C ILE A 87 -1.29 -58.27 -15.33
N LYS A 88 -1.77 -58.87 -16.43
CA LYS A 88 -2.21 -58.11 -17.59
C LYS A 88 -3.47 -57.30 -17.29
N SER A 89 -4.51 -57.89 -16.67
CA SER A 89 -5.71 -57.14 -16.30
C SER A 89 -5.41 -56.01 -15.31
N GLN A 90 -4.52 -56.23 -14.34
CA GLN A 90 -4.07 -55.17 -13.43
C GLN A 90 -3.30 -54.07 -14.16
N LEU A 91 -2.49 -54.40 -15.17
CA LEU A 91 -1.77 -53.41 -15.97
C LEU A 91 -2.72 -52.61 -16.89
N ASP A 92 -3.69 -53.27 -17.52
CA ASP A 92 -4.71 -52.65 -18.37
C ASP A 92 -5.65 -51.74 -17.51
N GLU A 93 -6.00 -52.17 -16.29
CA GLU A 93 -6.74 -51.36 -15.30
C GLU A 93 -5.91 -50.18 -14.78
N LEU A 94 -4.62 -50.37 -14.50
CA LEU A 94 -3.73 -49.28 -14.08
C LEU A 94 -3.52 -48.26 -15.20
N SER A 95 -3.33 -48.68 -16.45
CA SER A 95 -3.23 -47.77 -17.60
C SER A 95 -4.49 -46.93 -17.72
N THR A 96 -5.66 -47.56 -17.80
CA THR A 96 -6.94 -46.83 -17.94
C THR A 96 -7.21 -45.89 -16.76
N ASN A 97 -6.83 -46.26 -15.53
CA ASN A 97 -6.88 -45.37 -14.36
C ASN A 97 -5.90 -44.18 -14.45
N ILE A 98 -4.72 -44.38 -15.05
CA ILE A 98 -3.73 -43.32 -15.27
C ILE A 98 -4.22 -42.38 -16.38
N ASP A 99 -4.69 -42.92 -17.50
CA ASP A 99 -5.20 -42.16 -18.65
C ASP A 99 -6.40 -41.26 -18.25
N GLN A 100 -7.34 -41.80 -17.47
CA GLN A 100 -8.46 -41.02 -16.92
C GLN A 100 -7.98 -39.88 -16.00
N LYS A 101 -6.97 -40.13 -15.14
CA LYS A 101 -6.40 -39.11 -14.24
C LYS A 101 -5.60 -38.06 -14.99
N LEU A 102 -4.87 -38.44 -16.04
CA LEU A 102 -4.17 -37.51 -16.93
C LEU A 102 -5.16 -36.63 -17.70
N GLN A 103 -6.24 -37.19 -18.23
CA GLN A 103 -7.29 -36.43 -18.92
C GLN A 103 -8.04 -35.48 -17.97
N ALA A 104 -8.31 -35.90 -16.73
CA ALA A 104 -8.90 -35.04 -15.70
C ALA A 104 -7.94 -33.92 -15.23
N ALA A 105 -6.64 -34.20 -15.13
CA ALA A 105 -5.64 -33.18 -14.83
C ALA A 105 -5.48 -32.18 -15.99
N ALA A 106 -5.49 -32.65 -17.24
CA ALA A 106 -5.37 -31.79 -18.42
C ALA A 106 -6.56 -30.81 -18.53
N SER A 107 -7.80 -31.26 -18.33
CA SER A 107 -8.98 -30.38 -18.36
C SER A 107 -9.01 -29.39 -17.19
N GLN A 108 -8.54 -29.78 -16.00
CA GLN A 108 -8.35 -28.85 -14.87
C GLN A 108 -7.27 -27.80 -15.16
N ILE A 109 -6.18 -28.16 -15.85
CA ILE A 109 -5.14 -27.21 -16.27
C ILE A 109 -5.68 -26.25 -17.35
N GLU A 110 -6.46 -26.73 -18.31
CA GLU A 110 -7.12 -25.90 -19.32
C GLU A 110 -8.09 -24.91 -18.69
N GLU A 111 -8.96 -25.36 -17.76
CA GLU A 111 -9.87 -24.48 -17.05
C GLU A 111 -9.12 -23.46 -16.18
N ALA A 112 -8.08 -23.88 -15.45
CA ALA A 112 -7.25 -22.99 -14.66
C ALA A 112 -6.55 -21.93 -15.52
N THR A 113 -6.05 -22.31 -16.70
CA THR A 113 -5.42 -21.40 -17.67
C THR A 113 -6.42 -20.37 -18.17
N ARG A 114 -7.63 -20.80 -18.57
CA ARG A 114 -8.71 -19.89 -18.99
C ARG A 114 -9.11 -18.92 -17.87
N ARG A 115 -9.30 -19.41 -16.64
CA ARG A 115 -9.63 -18.56 -15.48
C ARG A 115 -8.52 -17.56 -15.18
N LEU A 116 -7.26 -17.94 -15.37
CA LEU A 116 -6.10 -17.07 -15.21
C LEU A 116 -6.09 -15.97 -16.29
N GLU A 117 -6.32 -16.30 -17.57
CA GLU A 117 -6.49 -15.30 -18.63
C GLU A 117 -7.63 -14.30 -18.34
N GLU A 118 -8.77 -14.77 -17.83
CA GLU A 118 -9.91 -13.92 -17.47
C GLU A 118 -9.53 -12.97 -16.31
N VAL A 119 -8.75 -13.44 -15.33
CA VAL A 119 -8.21 -12.60 -14.24
C VAL A 119 -7.18 -11.59 -14.75
N GLU A 120 -6.26 -11.98 -15.63
CA GLU A 120 -5.26 -11.08 -16.21
C GLU A 120 -5.91 -9.96 -17.05
N LYS A 121 -6.91 -10.29 -17.87
CA LYS A 121 -7.67 -9.32 -18.66
C LYS A 121 -8.41 -8.32 -17.76
N ASN A 122 -9.01 -8.79 -16.66
CA ASN A 122 -9.67 -7.94 -15.67
C ASN A 122 -8.67 -7.05 -14.90
N ALA A 123 -7.52 -7.59 -14.49
CA ALA A 123 -6.45 -6.82 -13.83
C ALA A 123 -5.90 -5.72 -14.74
N ALA A 124 -5.57 -6.03 -15.99
CA ALA A 124 -5.11 -5.05 -16.98
C ALA A 124 -6.20 -4.01 -17.37
N GLY A 125 -7.47 -4.32 -17.15
CA GLY A 125 -8.57 -3.35 -17.20
C GLY A 125 -8.59 -2.41 -16.00
N ALA A 126 -8.48 -2.97 -14.78
CA ALA A 126 -8.44 -2.22 -13.53
C ALA A 126 -7.23 -1.27 -13.45
N GLU A 127 -6.03 -1.72 -13.84
CA GLU A 127 -4.83 -0.88 -13.86
C GLU A 127 -4.99 0.36 -14.76
N LYS A 128 -5.63 0.21 -15.93
CA LYS A 128 -5.92 1.34 -16.83
C LYS A 128 -6.93 2.31 -16.23
N PHE A 129 -7.93 1.80 -15.51
CA PHE A 129 -8.91 2.62 -14.81
C PHE A 129 -8.27 3.40 -13.65
N ASP A 130 -7.48 2.75 -12.80
CA ASP A 130 -6.77 3.38 -11.68
C ASP A 130 -5.79 4.48 -12.16
N LEU A 131 -5.11 4.27 -13.30
CA LEU A 131 -4.27 5.31 -13.93
C LEU A 131 -5.09 6.50 -14.43
N ALA A 132 -6.22 6.27 -15.13
CA ALA A 132 -7.09 7.34 -15.59
C ALA A 132 -7.71 8.14 -14.42
N VAL A 133 -8.13 7.45 -13.35
CA VAL A 133 -8.65 8.08 -12.12
C VAL A 133 -7.56 8.90 -11.42
N ARG A 134 -6.32 8.41 -11.38
CA ARG A 134 -5.16 9.14 -10.84
C ARG A 134 -4.92 10.46 -11.59
N ASP A 135 -4.92 10.43 -12.91
CA ASP A 135 -4.62 11.62 -13.72
C ASP A 135 -5.74 12.66 -13.61
N VAL A 136 -7.01 12.23 -13.66
CA VAL A 136 -8.17 13.11 -13.41
C VAL A 136 -8.15 13.70 -12.00
N LEU A 137 -7.73 12.93 -10.98
CA LEU A 137 -7.61 13.42 -9.60
C LEU A 137 -6.50 14.47 -9.47
N LEU A 138 -5.35 14.28 -10.13
CA LEU A 138 -4.26 15.26 -10.16
C LEU A 138 -4.69 16.55 -10.87
N GLU A 139 -5.40 16.44 -12.00
CA GLU A 139 -5.96 17.60 -12.71
C GLU A 139 -6.98 18.35 -11.84
N LEU A 140 -7.93 17.63 -11.23
CA LEU A 140 -8.96 18.20 -10.35
C LEU A 140 -8.34 18.98 -9.18
N LEU A 141 -7.27 18.46 -8.57
CA LEU A 141 -6.56 19.13 -7.46
C LEU A 141 -5.78 20.36 -7.93
N SER A 142 -5.21 20.33 -9.14
CA SER A 142 -4.61 21.50 -9.77
C SER A 142 -5.66 22.58 -10.02
N ASN A 143 -6.77 22.21 -10.66
CA ASN A 143 -7.91 23.08 -10.94
C ASN A 143 -8.52 23.66 -9.65
N GLN A 144 -8.65 22.87 -8.58
CA GLN A 144 -9.10 23.32 -7.26
C GLN A 144 -8.14 24.36 -6.65
N ARG A 145 -6.82 24.12 -6.70
CA ARG A 145 -5.80 25.08 -6.23
C ARG A 145 -5.90 26.40 -6.99
N ASP A 146 -6.05 26.32 -8.31
CA ASP A 146 -6.14 27.48 -9.19
C ASP A 146 -7.41 28.29 -8.95
N LEU A 147 -8.55 27.61 -8.79
CA LEU A 147 -9.83 28.24 -8.41
C LEU A 147 -9.74 28.91 -7.03
N GLN A 148 -9.14 28.27 -6.04
CA GLN A 148 -8.93 28.87 -4.71
C GLN A 148 -8.03 30.11 -4.79
N SER A 149 -6.93 30.05 -5.55
CA SER A 149 -6.04 31.20 -5.75
C SER A 149 -6.75 32.37 -6.46
N LYS A 150 -7.50 32.08 -7.53
CA LYS A 150 -8.33 33.06 -8.25
C LYS A 150 -9.40 33.66 -7.34
N MET A 151 -10.04 32.86 -6.48
CA MET A 151 -11.04 33.31 -5.52
C MET A 151 -10.44 34.22 -4.43
N SER A 152 -9.30 33.86 -3.83
CA SER A 152 -8.63 34.72 -2.83
C SER A 152 -8.10 36.02 -3.43
N ASP A 153 -7.70 36.02 -4.70
CA ASP A 153 -7.27 37.23 -5.43
C ASP A 153 -8.48 38.13 -5.75
N LEU A 154 -9.61 37.58 -6.20
CA LEU A 154 -10.87 38.32 -6.40
C LEU A 154 -11.43 38.89 -5.09
N GLU A 155 -11.45 38.10 -4.00
CA GLU A 155 -11.80 38.58 -2.66
C GLU A 155 -10.86 39.72 -2.22
N GLY A 156 -9.56 39.56 -2.48
CA GLY A 156 -8.54 40.58 -2.27
C GLY A 156 -8.78 41.86 -3.06
N ARG A 157 -9.11 41.77 -4.36
CA ARG A 157 -9.44 42.92 -5.23
C ARG A 157 -10.67 43.67 -4.71
N SER A 158 -11.73 42.94 -4.38
CA SER A 158 -13.00 43.50 -3.88
C SER A 158 -12.83 44.30 -2.58
N ARG A 159 -11.91 43.84 -1.69
CA ARG A 159 -11.67 44.47 -0.39
C ARG A 159 -10.49 45.47 -0.33
N ARG A 160 -9.82 45.82 -1.44
CA ARG A 160 -8.65 46.74 -1.42
C ARG A 160 -8.95 48.09 -0.76
N ASN A 161 -10.14 48.63 -1.04
CA ASN A 161 -10.63 49.90 -0.50
C ASN A 161 -11.31 49.77 0.87
N ASN A 162 -11.36 48.57 1.45
CA ASN A 162 -12.00 48.33 2.73
C ASN A 162 -11.00 48.50 3.90
N VAL A 163 -11.51 49.01 5.02
CA VAL A 163 -10.86 49.03 6.34
C VAL A 163 -11.77 48.34 7.32
N ARG A 164 -11.19 47.60 8.27
CA ARG A 164 -11.92 46.93 9.34
C ARG A 164 -11.51 47.49 10.70
N ILE A 165 -12.48 48.01 11.45
CA ILE A 165 -12.31 48.47 12.83
C ILE A 165 -12.74 47.36 13.79
N TYR A 166 -11.91 47.07 14.78
CA TYR A 166 -12.18 46.15 15.88
C TYR A 166 -12.32 46.92 17.20
N GLY A 167 -13.18 46.44 18.11
CA GLY A 167 -13.34 46.99 19.45
C GLY A 167 -14.40 48.08 19.61
N VAL A 168 -15.05 48.53 18.54
CA VAL A 168 -16.18 49.48 18.61
C VAL A 168 -17.32 48.83 19.42
N PRO A 169 -17.75 49.39 20.57
CA PRO A 169 -18.83 48.80 21.38
C PRO A 169 -20.10 48.64 20.53
N GLU A 170 -20.84 47.53 20.68
CA GLU A 170 -22.15 47.38 20.03
C GLU A 170 -23.10 48.53 20.44
N ASN A 171 -23.91 49.00 19.51
CA ASN A 171 -24.86 50.12 19.65
C ASN A 171 -24.24 51.51 19.90
N ALA A 172 -22.91 51.66 19.91
CA ALA A 172 -22.24 52.97 19.99
C ALA A 172 -22.42 53.85 18.74
N GLU A 173 -22.84 53.26 17.61
CA GLU A 173 -23.05 53.94 16.32
C GLU A 173 -24.35 54.77 16.23
N GLY A 174 -25.29 54.58 17.17
CA GLY A 174 -26.63 55.16 17.08
C GLY A 174 -27.33 54.79 15.76
N THR A 175 -28.01 55.75 15.14
CA THR A 175 -28.89 55.54 13.98
C THR A 175 -28.14 55.31 12.65
N SER A 176 -26.85 55.67 12.53
CA SER A 176 -26.16 55.68 11.23
C SER A 176 -24.66 55.40 11.34
N MET A 177 -24.28 54.16 11.00
CA MET A 177 -22.87 53.72 11.01
C MET A 177 -21.95 54.59 10.11
N PRO A 178 -22.33 55.02 8.88
CA PRO A 178 -21.48 55.91 8.08
C PRO A 178 -21.20 57.25 8.77
N ARG A 179 -22.21 57.90 9.36
CA ARG A 179 -22.04 59.17 10.08
C ARG A 179 -21.26 59.02 11.38
N PHE A 180 -21.46 57.92 12.11
CA PHE A 180 -20.63 57.60 13.28
C PHE A 180 -19.15 57.45 12.90
N VAL A 181 -18.85 56.71 11.84
CA VAL A 181 -17.48 56.52 11.34
C VAL A 181 -16.87 57.83 10.84
N GLU A 182 -17.64 58.62 10.08
CA GLU A 182 -17.20 59.92 9.56
C GLU A 182 -16.81 60.87 10.71
N ASN A 183 -17.71 61.04 11.69
CA ASN A 183 -17.46 61.85 12.88
C ASN A 183 -16.24 61.35 13.67
N LEU A 184 -16.13 60.04 13.92
CA LEU A 184 -14.99 59.44 14.62
C LEU A 184 -13.66 59.75 13.92
N LEU A 185 -13.61 59.62 12.59
CA LEU A 185 -12.42 59.89 11.79
C LEU A 185 -12.07 61.38 11.77
N MET A 186 -13.05 62.27 11.62
CA MET A 186 -12.82 63.72 11.64
C MET A 186 -12.35 64.20 13.03
N THR A 187 -12.96 63.73 14.12
CA THR A 187 -12.58 64.11 15.49
C THR A 187 -11.22 63.56 15.90
N GLU A 188 -10.92 62.28 15.66
CA GLU A 188 -9.68 61.67 16.15
C GLU A 188 -8.46 61.86 15.24
N LEU A 189 -8.68 62.01 13.93
CA LEU A 189 -7.61 62.02 12.92
C LEU A 189 -7.64 63.22 11.96
N GLY A 190 -8.64 64.10 11.99
CA GLY A 190 -8.78 65.20 11.01
C GLY A 190 -7.53 66.06 10.87
N GLU A 191 -6.94 66.46 12.00
CA GLU A 191 -5.68 67.24 12.08
C GLU A 191 -4.46 66.50 11.50
N ASN A 192 -4.50 65.16 11.42
CA ASN A 192 -3.40 64.31 10.93
C ASN A 192 -3.54 63.91 9.45
N LEU A 193 -4.59 64.35 8.76
CA LEU A 193 -4.94 63.90 7.41
C LEU A 193 -4.82 64.98 6.31
N ASP A 194 -4.59 66.23 6.71
CA ASP A 194 -4.73 67.46 5.89
C ASP A 194 -6.13 67.62 5.26
N ILE A 195 -7.16 67.14 5.97
CA ILE A 195 -8.55 67.19 5.53
C ILE A 195 -9.20 68.41 6.17
N GLN A 196 -9.56 69.40 5.34
CA GLN A 196 -10.30 70.58 5.76
C GLN A 196 -11.59 70.15 6.47
N ARG A 197 -11.96 70.84 7.56
CA ARG A 197 -13.19 70.52 8.31
C ARG A 197 -14.40 70.68 7.38
N GLY A 198 -15.07 69.58 7.06
CA GLY A 198 -16.19 69.53 6.10
C GLY A 198 -15.86 68.89 4.74
N ALA A 199 -14.60 68.54 4.44
CA ALA A 199 -14.27 67.79 3.25
C ALA A 199 -14.65 66.30 3.40
N GLU A 200 -15.46 65.79 2.47
CA GLU A 200 -16.05 64.44 2.53
C GLU A 200 -14.98 63.34 2.46
N LEU A 201 -15.06 62.35 3.36
CA LEU A 201 -14.10 61.23 3.41
C LEU A 201 -14.32 60.20 2.28
N GLY A 202 -15.38 60.34 1.47
CA GLY A 202 -15.74 59.42 0.40
C GLY A 202 -16.05 58.01 0.90
N ILE A 203 -16.83 57.88 1.97
CA ILE A 203 -17.25 56.59 2.53
C ILE A 203 -18.45 56.08 1.72
N GLU A 204 -18.24 55.09 0.87
CA GLU A 204 -19.32 54.48 0.06
C GLU A 204 -20.29 53.71 0.96
N ARG A 205 -19.75 52.92 1.91
CA ARG A 205 -20.53 52.08 2.82
C ARG A 205 -19.80 51.89 4.15
N ALA A 206 -20.54 51.88 5.26
CA ALA A 206 -20.04 51.42 6.57
C ALA A 206 -21.12 50.59 7.29
N HIS A 207 -20.75 49.44 7.82
CA HIS A 207 -21.67 48.47 8.45
C HIS A 207 -20.92 47.57 9.43
N ARG A 208 -21.61 46.89 10.36
CA ARG A 208 -20.98 45.80 11.13
C ARG A 208 -20.83 44.54 10.28
N ALA A 209 -19.81 43.73 10.59
CA ALA A 209 -19.65 42.41 10.00
C ALA A 209 -20.92 41.57 10.22
N LEU A 210 -21.33 40.85 9.17
CA LEU A 210 -22.55 40.05 9.15
C LEU A 210 -22.48 38.93 10.21
N GLY A 211 -23.55 38.81 11.00
CA GLY A 211 -23.68 37.86 12.09
C GLY A 211 -24.56 38.41 13.22
N PRO A 212 -25.11 37.55 14.10
CA PRO A 212 -25.91 37.95 15.25
C PRO A 212 -25.08 38.83 16.21
N GLN A 213 -25.76 39.67 16.99
CA GLN A 213 -25.09 40.46 18.03
C GLN A 213 -24.49 39.53 19.10
N PRO A 214 -23.21 39.69 19.48
CA PRO A 214 -22.59 38.87 20.51
C PRO A 214 -23.19 39.17 21.90
N PRO A 215 -23.27 38.17 22.79
CA PRO A 215 -23.76 38.37 24.15
C PRO A 215 -22.79 39.21 24.99
N PRO A 216 -23.25 39.82 26.10
CA PRO A 216 -22.40 40.59 27.00
C PRO A 216 -21.13 39.84 27.43
N GLY A 217 -19.99 40.53 27.41
CA GLY A 217 -18.67 39.96 27.74
C GLY A 217 -17.89 39.38 26.55
N VAL A 218 -18.56 39.05 25.43
CA VAL A 218 -17.89 38.62 24.19
C VAL A 218 -17.43 39.86 23.39
N PRO A 219 -16.27 39.80 22.67
CA PRO A 219 -15.81 40.93 21.86
C PRO A 219 -16.84 41.37 20.80
N PRO A 220 -17.01 42.69 20.56
CA PRO A 220 -18.00 43.21 19.62
C PRO A 220 -17.63 42.91 18.16
N ARG A 221 -18.63 42.85 17.28
CA ARG A 221 -18.46 42.68 15.83
C ARG A 221 -17.66 43.84 15.26
N SER A 222 -16.70 43.51 14.40
CA SER A 222 -15.89 44.50 13.69
C SER A 222 -16.73 45.30 12.70
N THR A 223 -16.54 46.61 12.63
CA THR A 223 -17.11 47.47 11.59
C THR A 223 -16.28 47.38 10.31
N VAL A 224 -16.93 47.19 9.16
CA VAL A 224 -16.31 47.23 7.83
C VAL A 224 -16.72 48.52 7.13
N ILE A 225 -15.72 49.26 6.65
CA ILE A 225 -15.87 50.55 5.96
C ILE A 225 -15.27 50.41 4.58
N ARG A 226 -15.97 50.84 3.54
CA ARG A 226 -15.48 50.89 2.15
C ARG A 226 -15.37 52.34 1.70
N PHE A 227 -14.18 52.74 1.28
CA PHE A 227 -13.89 54.06 0.75
C PHE A 227 -13.98 54.07 -0.79
N LEU A 228 -14.34 55.20 -1.38
CA LEU A 228 -14.38 55.40 -2.82
C LEU A 228 -12.96 55.39 -3.43
N ARG A 229 -11.97 55.97 -2.73
CA ARG A 229 -10.59 56.14 -3.22
C ARG A 229 -9.56 55.48 -2.31
N HIS A 230 -8.71 54.62 -2.88
CA HIS A 230 -7.68 53.87 -2.14
C HIS A 230 -6.73 54.76 -1.34
N THR A 231 -6.31 55.90 -1.91
CA THR A 231 -5.39 56.85 -1.27
C THR A 231 -5.97 57.46 0.01
N THR A 232 -7.28 57.70 0.07
CA THR A 232 -7.95 58.21 1.28
C THR A 232 -7.97 57.14 2.37
N LYS A 233 -8.32 55.90 1.99
CA LYS A 233 -8.24 54.72 2.86
C LYS A 233 -6.82 54.49 3.41
N GLU A 234 -5.78 54.69 2.60
CA GLU A 234 -4.39 54.56 3.06
C GLU A 234 -3.97 55.69 3.99
N LYS A 235 -4.29 56.96 3.69
CA LYS A 235 -4.07 58.09 4.61
C LYS A 235 -4.72 57.83 5.97
N VAL A 236 -6.01 57.47 5.97
CA VAL A 236 -6.79 57.14 7.18
C VAL A 236 -6.13 56.02 7.97
N LEU A 237 -5.76 54.91 7.32
CA LEU A 237 -5.18 53.76 7.99
C LEU A 237 -3.76 54.04 8.54
N GLN A 238 -2.94 54.83 7.84
CA GLN A 238 -1.63 55.26 8.33
C GLN A 238 -1.76 56.21 9.54
N ALA A 239 -2.70 57.15 9.53
CA ALA A 239 -2.96 58.01 10.69
C ALA A 239 -3.47 57.19 11.88
N ALA A 240 -4.41 56.26 11.64
CA ALA A 240 -4.94 55.32 12.63
C ALA A 240 -3.90 54.37 13.26
N TRP A 241 -2.74 54.19 12.61
CA TRP A 241 -1.62 53.39 13.14
C TRP A 241 -0.58 54.22 13.90
N LYS A 242 -0.58 55.56 13.78
CA LYS A 242 0.32 56.46 14.52
C LYS A 242 -0.20 56.78 15.92
N LYS A 243 -1.51 56.94 16.09
CA LYS A 243 -2.18 57.38 17.33
C LYS A 243 -3.12 56.28 17.86
N PRO A 244 -3.13 55.95 19.17
CA PRO A 244 -4.15 55.09 19.76
C PRO A 244 -5.50 55.82 19.80
N MET A 245 -6.56 55.20 19.29
CA MET A 245 -7.92 55.74 19.30
C MET A 245 -8.83 54.98 20.27
N TYR A 246 -9.85 55.67 20.77
CA TYR A 246 -10.79 55.17 21.77
C TYR A 246 -12.23 55.53 21.40
N VAL A 247 -13.16 54.65 21.74
CA VAL A 247 -14.62 54.87 21.63
C VAL A 247 -15.23 54.46 22.96
N GLN A 248 -15.93 55.37 23.64
CA GLN A 248 -16.48 55.14 24.99
C GLN A 248 -15.43 54.55 25.96
N ASN A 249 -14.24 55.16 26.00
CA ASN A 249 -13.05 54.74 26.75
C ASN A 249 -12.47 53.34 26.39
N LYS A 250 -13.05 52.61 25.42
CA LYS A 250 -12.51 51.32 24.93
C LYS A 250 -11.62 51.57 23.72
N ARG A 251 -10.40 50.99 23.74
CA ARG A 251 -9.43 51.13 22.65
C ARG A 251 -9.95 50.43 21.38
N VAL A 252 -9.92 51.13 20.25
CA VAL A 252 -10.25 50.57 18.94
C VAL A 252 -8.99 50.31 18.11
N PHE A 253 -9.06 49.35 17.19
CA PHE A 253 -7.95 48.95 16.33
C PHE A 253 -8.39 48.92 14.86
N PHE A 254 -7.57 49.44 13.96
CA PHE A 254 -7.81 49.47 12.53
C PHE A 254 -6.82 48.52 11.83
N ASP A 255 -7.28 47.68 10.90
CA ASP A 255 -6.43 46.96 9.94
C ASP A 255 -7.16 46.89 8.58
N HIS A 256 -6.49 46.36 7.56
CA HIS A 256 -7.13 46.04 6.28
C HIS A 256 -8.18 44.95 6.46
N ASP A 257 -9.25 45.04 5.68
CA ASP A 257 -10.23 43.97 5.52
C ASP A 257 -9.67 42.89 4.57
N TYR A 258 -8.72 42.08 5.05
CA TYR A 258 -8.05 41.08 4.22
C TYR A 258 -9.00 40.00 3.65
N ALA A 259 -8.59 39.37 2.54
CA ALA A 259 -9.15 38.11 2.08
C ALA A 259 -9.00 37.02 3.18
N THR A 260 -9.92 36.07 3.20
CA THR A 260 -10.01 35.00 4.21
C THR A 260 -8.71 34.20 4.32
N GLU A 261 -8.14 33.76 3.20
CA GLU A 261 -6.88 33.01 3.18
C GLU A 261 -5.69 33.86 3.69
N VAL A 262 -5.65 35.15 3.35
CA VAL A 262 -4.63 36.08 3.83
C VAL A 262 -4.76 36.33 5.33
N GLN A 263 -5.98 36.53 5.84
CA GLN A 263 -6.24 36.69 7.27
C GLN A 263 -5.88 35.41 8.05
N GLN A 264 -6.17 34.23 7.48
CA GLN A 264 -5.74 32.94 8.03
C GLN A 264 -4.21 32.83 8.10
N LYS A 265 -3.49 33.09 6.99
CA LYS A 265 -2.01 33.10 6.98
C LYS A 265 -1.44 34.08 8.01
N ARG A 266 -2.04 35.28 8.16
CA ARG A 266 -1.68 36.27 9.21
C ARG A 266 -1.97 35.78 10.64
N LYS A 267 -2.90 34.83 10.83
CA LYS A 267 -3.24 34.19 12.12
C LYS A 267 -2.28 33.04 12.45
N ASP A 268 -1.75 32.33 11.46
CA ASP A 268 -0.76 31.25 11.71
C ASP A 268 0.54 31.80 12.33
N TYR A 269 0.86 33.09 12.12
CA TYR A 269 1.90 33.83 12.83
C TYR A 269 1.54 34.29 14.27
N ALA A 270 0.37 33.97 14.82
CA ALA A 270 -0.06 34.42 16.15
C ALA A 270 0.88 34.05 17.32
N PRO A 271 1.39 32.79 17.46
CA PRO A 271 2.33 32.47 18.53
C PRO A 271 3.63 33.27 18.42
N ILE A 272 4.19 33.40 17.21
CA ILE A 272 5.37 34.22 16.92
C ILE A 272 5.15 35.69 17.32
N LYS A 273 3.99 36.26 16.97
CA LYS A 273 3.59 37.63 17.37
C LYS A 273 3.41 37.82 18.88
N LYS A 274 3.21 36.75 19.65
CA LYS A 274 3.16 36.80 21.12
C LYS A 274 4.58 36.93 21.66
N VAL A 275 5.46 35.99 21.32
CA VAL A 275 6.87 35.96 21.74
C VAL A 275 7.61 37.25 21.37
N LEU A 276 7.42 37.76 20.15
CA LEU A 276 8.06 39.01 19.71
C LEU A 276 7.59 40.24 20.50
N LYS A 277 6.33 40.28 20.98
CA LYS A 277 5.85 41.36 21.84
C LYS A 277 6.40 41.26 23.26
N GLU A 278 6.44 40.04 23.81
CA GLU A 278 6.94 39.78 25.16
C GLU A 278 8.43 40.15 25.29
N ASN A 279 9.22 39.90 24.24
CA ASN A 279 10.63 40.28 24.14
C ASN A 279 10.85 41.68 23.52
N GLN A 280 9.80 42.48 23.34
CA GLN A 280 9.81 43.84 22.76
C GLN A 280 10.45 43.99 21.35
N ILE A 281 10.66 42.88 20.63
CA ILE A 281 11.30 42.86 19.31
C ILE A 281 10.39 43.52 18.27
N ARG A 282 10.92 44.49 17.51
CA ARG A 282 10.17 45.19 16.47
C ARG A 282 9.87 44.27 15.30
N PHE A 283 8.60 44.13 14.93
CA PHE A 283 8.17 43.36 13.76
C PHE A 283 7.08 44.07 12.95
N GLN A 284 6.88 43.60 11.72
CA GLN A 284 5.83 44.04 10.80
C GLN A 284 5.27 42.82 10.06
N THR A 285 4.01 42.85 9.64
CA THR A 285 3.42 41.77 8.82
C THR A 285 2.93 42.32 7.47
N PRO A 286 3.81 42.49 6.46
CA PRO A 286 3.41 42.91 5.11
C PRO A 286 2.59 41.81 4.41
N LEU A 287 1.30 42.08 4.19
CA LEU A 287 0.33 41.15 3.59
C LEU A 287 0.31 39.78 4.32
N THR A 288 0.97 38.76 3.77
CA THR A 288 1.11 37.40 4.32
C THR A 288 2.48 37.12 4.96
N LYS A 289 3.50 37.94 4.70
CA LYS A 289 4.88 37.73 5.19
C LYS A 289 5.10 38.36 6.57
N MET A 290 6.11 37.90 7.29
CA MET A 290 6.57 38.50 8.55
C MET A 290 7.96 39.09 8.39
N ARG A 291 8.14 40.39 8.68
CA ARG A 291 9.46 41.02 8.81
C ARG A 291 9.79 41.23 10.28
N ILE A 292 10.85 40.61 10.76
CA ILE A 292 11.35 40.74 12.13
C ILE A 292 12.64 41.55 12.08
N HIS A 293 12.76 42.57 12.93
CA HIS A 293 13.96 43.38 13.06
C HIS A 293 14.77 42.83 14.24
N PHE A 294 15.79 42.03 13.95
CA PHE A 294 16.79 41.59 14.92
C PHE A 294 17.96 42.57 14.95
N ASP A 295 18.85 42.42 15.94
CA ASP A 295 20.10 43.19 16.04
C ASP A 295 21.03 42.94 14.85
N THR A 296 20.96 41.72 14.29
CA THR A 296 21.63 41.33 13.04
C THR A 296 20.95 41.88 11.77
N GLY A 297 19.94 42.74 11.89
CA GLY A 297 19.19 43.31 10.77
C GLY A 297 17.78 42.73 10.57
N ALA A 298 17.08 43.22 9.54
CA ALA A 298 15.68 42.94 9.28
C ALA A 298 15.46 41.75 8.33
N VAL A 299 15.07 40.59 8.87
CA VAL A 299 14.81 39.36 8.11
C VAL A 299 13.32 39.25 7.77
N THR A 300 12.99 38.83 6.55
CA THR A 300 11.59 38.66 6.09
C THR A 300 11.30 37.22 5.72
N PHE A 301 10.38 36.60 6.48
CA PHE A 301 9.95 35.22 6.32
C PHE A 301 8.65 35.14 5.51
N SER A 302 8.60 34.22 4.56
CA SER A 302 7.35 33.85 3.87
C SER A 302 6.50 32.93 4.74
N ASP A 303 7.14 32.00 5.47
CA ASP A 303 6.49 30.87 6.15
C ASP A 303 6.63 30.93 7.68
N PRO A 304 5.54 30.70 8.43
CA PRO A 304 5.58 30.67 9.90
C PRO A 304 6.59 29.68 10.49
N SER A 305 6.78 28.51 9.85
CA SER A 305 7.71 27.48 10.35
C SER A 305 9.17 27.95 10.32
N ALA A 306 9.58 28.67 9.27
CA ALA A 306 10.94 29.20 9.15
C ALA A 306 11.19 30.35 10.15
N ALA A 307 10.18 31.18 10.39
CA ALA A 307 10.24 32.23 11.41
C ALA A 307 10.31 31.67 12.84
N ALA A 308 9.68 30.52 13.10
CA ALA A 308 9.77 29.83 14.39
C ALA A 308 11.16 29.22 14.61
N ALA A 309 11.67 28.45 13.65
CA ALA A 309 12.97 27.79 13.77
C ALA A 309 14.13 28.78 13.96
N GLU A 310 14.12 29.95 13.30
CA GLU A 310 15.13 30.99 13.50
C GLU A 310 14.98 31.74 14.83
N LEU A 311 13.78 31.74 15.45
CA LEU A 311 13.58 32.23 16.82
C LEU A 311 14.03 31.22 17.87
N GLU A 312 13.71 29.94 17.70
CA GLU A 312 14.17 28.83 18.55
C GLU A 312 15.71 28.72 18.55
N LYS A 313 16.33 28.84 17.38
CA LYS A 313 17.80 28.93 17.21
C LYS A 313 18.43 30.15 17.90
N ARG A 314 17.66 31.21 18.15
CA ARG A 314 18.06 32.40 18.92
C ARG A 314 17.66 32.31 20.41
N GLY A 315 17.20 31.16 20.88
CA GLY A 315 16.86 30.89 22.28
C GLY A 315 15.42 31.23 22.69
N PHE A 316 14.56 31.67 21.75
CA PHE A 316 13.17 32.00 22.06
C PHE A 316 12.26 30.78 21.92
N SER A 317 11.56 30.40 23.00
CA SER A 317 10.55 29.33 22.95
C SER A 317 9.30 29.80 22.20
N VAL A 318 8.98 29.15 21.07
CA VAL A 318 7.81 29.48 20.24
C VAL A 318 6.72 28.43 20.44
N GLY A 319 5.51 28.86 20.78
CA GLY A 319 4.35 27.97 20.90
C GLY A 319 3.94 27.33 19.56
N PRO A 320 3.24 26.18 19.58
CA PRO A 320 3.06 25.32 18.40
C PRO A 320 2.48 26.07 17.20
N VAL A 321 3.29 26.15 16.14
CA VAL A 321 2.96 26.88 14.91
C VAL A 321 2.18 25.97 13.97
N ARG A 322 1.10 26.51 13.37
CA ARG A 322 0.21 25.74 12.50
C ARG A 322 0.81 25.59 11.11
N VAL A 323 1.64 24.56 10.93
CA VAL A 323 2.20 24.19 9.61
C VAL A 323 1.06 23.74 8.69
N ARG A 324 0.83 24.49 7.61
CA ARG A 324 0.00 24.02 6.49
C ARG A 324 0.87 23.10 5.64
N LYS A 325 0.43 21.86 5.43
CA LYS A 325 1.02 20.97 4.42
C LYS A 325 0.98 21.68 3.06
N SER A 326 2.10 21.69 2.33
CA SER A 326 2.15 22.28 0.99
C SER A 326 1.32 21.45 0.01
N ALA A 327 1.00 22.04 -1.15
CA ALA A 327 0.36 21.28 -2.22
C ALA A 327 1.27 20.16 -2.74
N GLU A 328 2.60 20.36 -2.74
CA GLU A 328 3.54 19.27 -3.06
C GLU A 328 3.42 18.13 -2.06
N HIS A 329 3.36 18.43 -0.75
CA HIS A 329 3.16 17.38 0.26
C HIS A 329 1.85 16.60 0.04
N ASN A 330 0.77 17.26 -0.40
CA ASN A 330 -0.49 16.57 -0.70
C ASN A 330 -0.39 15.73 -1.99
N ALA A 331 0.25 16.24 -3.05
CA ALA A 331 0.49 15.49 -4.28
C ALA A 331 1.42 14.30 -4.06
N GLU A 332 2.50 14.46 -3.29
CA GLU A 332 3.36 13.38 -2.81
C GLU A 332 2.57 12.38 -1.95
N THR A 333 1.71 12.85 -1.05
CA THR A 333 0.91 11.96 -0.20
C THR A 333 -0.02 11.11 -1.06
N LEU A 334 -0.66 11.68 -2.08
CA LEU A 334 -1.48 10.93 -3.04
C LEU A 334 -0.64 9.95 -3.88
N ALA A 335 0.53 10.37 -4.36
CA ALA A 335 1.47 9.51 -5.06
C ALA A 335 2.08 8.39 -4.18
N LYS A 336 1.96 8.49 -2.85
CA LYS A 336 2.36 7.48 -1.86
C LYS A 336 1.18 6.64 -1.34
N LEU A 337 -0.05 7.15 -1.41
CA LEU A 337 -1.28 6.45 -1.01
C LEU A 337 -1.88 5.60 -2.13
N LEU A 338 -1.68 5.98 -3.40
CA LEU A 338 -2.03 5.15 -4.56
C LEU A 338 -0.99 4.02 -4.69
N PRO A 339 -1.32 2.75 -4.42
CA PRO A 339 -0.31 1.70 -4.18
C PRO A 339 0.53 1.32 -5.41
N TRP A 340 -0.02 1.55 -6.60
CA TRP A 340 0.53 1.08 -7.87
C TRP A 340 1.70 1.95 -8.34
N ARG A 341 2.87 1.72 -7.74
CA ARG A 341 4.12 1.90 -8.49
C ARG A 341 4.13 0.86 -9.59
N THR A 342 4.02 1.29 -10.85
CA THR A 342 4.17 0.39 -11.99
C THR A 342 5.42 -0.45 -11.81
N ALA A 343 5.27 -1.77 -11.90
CA ALA A 343 6.40 -2.67 -12.08
C ALA A 343 7.01 -2.30 -13.44
N GLY A 344 7.99 -1.41 -13.39
CA GLY A 344 8.30 -0.51 -14.51
C GLY A 344 8.49 -1.29 -15.79
N THR A 345 7.76 -0.91 -16.84
CA THR A 345 7.69 -1.60 -18.12
C THR A 345 9.07 -2.06 -18.53
N ARG A 346 9.38 -3.35 -18.31
CA ARG A 346 10.65 -3.92 -18.73
C ARG A 346 10.64 -3.79 -20.24
N ARG A 347 11.44 -2.84 -20.75
CA ARG A 347 11.69 -2.72 -22.18
C ARG A 347 12.06 -4.13 -22.63
N ILE A 348 11.28 -4.70 -23.55
CA ILE A 348 11.49 -6.05 -24.04
C ILE A 348 12.67 -5.97 -25.01
N GLY A 349 13.86 -5.84 -24.40
CA GLY A 349 15.14 -5.86 -25.08
C GLY A 349 15.48 -7.27 -25.55
N THR A 350 16.37 -7.31 -26.53
CA THR A 350 17.01 -8.50 -27.10
C THR A 350 17.44 -9.51 -26.02
N ASP A 351 17.96 -9.01 -24.92
CA ASP A 351 18.48 -9.71 -23.74
C ASP A 351 17.54 -10.80 -23.21
N TYR A 352 16.21 -10.58 -23.29
CA TYR A 352 15.24 -11.58 -22.82
C TYR A 352 15.13 -12.78 -23.78
N GLN A 353 15.18 -12.53 -25.10
CA GLN A 353 15.22 -13.58 -26.11
C GLN A 353 16.56 -14.32 -26.10
N GLU A 354 17.65 -13.63 -25.78
CA GLU A 354 18.97 -14.24 -25.59
C GLU A 354 19.00 -15.15 -24.36
N SER A 355 18.49 -14.71 -23.20
CA SER A 355 18.41 -15.60 -22.02
C SER A 355 17.47 -16.80 -22.23
N ILE A 356 16.51 -16.72 -23.15
CA ILE A 356 15.67 -17.86 -23.56
C ILE A 356 16.45 -18.80 -24.49
N ARG A 357 17.19 -18.26 -25.47
CA ARG A 357 18.08 -19.06 -26.33
C ARG A 357 19.14 -19.81 -25.53
N GLU A 358 19.78 -19.14 -24.58
CA GLU A 358 20.83 -19.70 -23.72
C GLU A 358 20.28 -20.83 -22.84
N LYS A 359 19.09 -20.65 -22.25
CA LYS A 359 18.39 -21.72 -21.51
C LYS A 359 17.97 -22.89 -22.41
N LEU A 360 17.53 -22.63 -23.65
CA LEU A 360 17.19 -23.67 -24.62
C LEU A 360 18.42 -24.44 -25.14
N GLN A 361 19.59 -23.80 -25.22
CA GLN A 361 20.85 -24.51 -25.53
C GLN A 361 21.21 -25.53 -24.45
N GLY A 362 20.92 -25.25 -23.17
CA GLY A 362 21.07 -26.20 -22.06
C GLY A 362 20.21 -27.46 -22.15
N PHE A 363 19.18 -27.49 -23.02
CA PHE A 363 18.34 -28.66 -23.28
C PHE A 363 18.67 -29.37 -24.61
N ARG A 364 19.69 -28.92 -25.36
CA ARG A 364 20.18 -29.65 -26.53
C ARG A 364 21.02 -30.84 -26.05
N MET A 365 20.43 -32.04 -26.11
CA MET A 365 21.10 -33.32 -25.88
C MET A 365 22.44 -33.37 -26.64
N HIS A 366 23.51 -33.82 -25.99
CA HIS A 366 24.73 -34.21 -26.69
C HIS A 366 24.47 -35.47 -27.52
N ASN A 367 24.85 -35.45 -28.80
CA ASN A 367 24.89 -36.67 -29.61
C ASN A 367 26.08 -37.52 -29.17
N PRO A 368 25.90 -38.82 -28.86
CA PRO A 368 26.96 -39.66 -28.31
C PRO A 368 27.82 -40.33 -29.40
N GLU A 369 28.35 -39.55 -30.36
CA GLU A 369 29.24 -40.07 -31.42
C GLU A 369 30.64 -39.40 -31.47
N ASP A 370 30.82 -38.21 -30.91
CA ASP A 370 32.14 -37.52 -30.87
C ASP A 370 33.04 -38.00 -29.72
N THR A 371 33.26 -39.33 -29.60
CA THR A 371 34.37 -39.90 -28.81
C THR A 371 34.96 -41.15 -29.47
N SER A 372 36.10 -40.99 -30.15
CA SER A 372 37.05 -42.05 -30.55
C SER A 372 38.43 -41.43 -30.79
#